data_AF-A0A942J5K5-F1
#
_entry.id   AF-A0A942J5K5-F1
#
_cell.length_a   1.000
_cell.length_b   1.000
_cell.length_c   1.000
_cell.angle_alpha   90.00
_cell.angle_beta   90.00
_cell.angle_gamma   90.00
#
_symmetry.space_group_name_H-M   'P 1'
#
loop_
_entity.id
_entity.type
_entity.pdbx_description
1 polymer ?
#
loop_
_entity_poly.entity_id
_entity_poly.type
_entity_poly.pdbx_seq_one_letter_code
_entity_poly.pdbx_strand_id
1 'polypeptide(L)'
;MKTKTLILALLLLLNLLGIPLLLETFYLAGEFGFAQAWSVVRERVSQNPLHGYTVLVSGHVQEPWLWLQVPLGILTLRIAWTLFRNRRTGENDSPETIKSVGGGQYGTAKWRTARDVSRTLGGLAGNLGGFVVGVKKKSLFGAFDAWVDKADTHCLAIGATRSGKSRRIIMPTIWALGRAGESMVVTDPKGELHARGKHYLEQQGYRVVRIDLRDPHCGLRWNLLQPLIDAMESGDASAAGQAAWDAAHTITYQRPHQGDPIWPQAQESLTAALMLAVAAEAPTGSKTMAECYNLLFEMGGGDGEVLDVFLRGFPPGHPARSAYGVAGLSSERLRSSIFTGTAAQLRLWADPAVQWLTAERDGGK
;
A
#
# COMPACT_ATOMS: atom_id res chain seq x y z
N MET A 1 15.21 -37.36 -2.47
CA MET A 1 15.80 -37.37 -1.10
C MET A 1 15.89 -38.78 -0.52
N LYS A 2 14.78 -39.54 -0.46
CA LYS A 2 14.73 -40.90 0.11
C LYS A 2 15.78 -41.86 -0.44
N THR A 3 16.08 -41.79 -1.75
CA THR A 3 17.06 -42.67 -2.42
C THR A 3 18.50 -42.44 -1.95
N LYS A 4 18.92 -41.19 -1.73
CA LYS A 4 20.31 -40.86 -1.36
C LYS A 4 20.61 -41.16 0.11
N THR A 5 19.63 -40.95 1.00
CA THR A 5 19.71 -41.37 2.41
C THR A 5 19.70 -42.88 2.55
N LEU A 6 18.93 -43.59 1.72
CA LEU A 6 18.95 -45.05 1.65
C LEU A 6 20.31 -45.57 1.19
N ILE A 7 20.90 -44.96 0.16
CA ILE A 7 22.25 -45.30 -0.32
C ILE A 7 23.30 -45.09 0.79
N LEU A 8 23.23 -43.99 1.54
CA LEU A 8 24.16 -43.74 2.64
C LEU A 8 24.01 -44.77 3.77
N ALA A 9 22.77 -45.11 4.15
CA ALA A 9 22.50 -46.14 5.15
C ALA A 9 23.00 -47.52 4.71
N LEU A 10 22.78 -47.87 3.43
CA LEU A 10 23.22 -49.15 2.86
C LEU A 10 24.74 -49.23 2.74
N LEU A 11 25.41 -48.12 2.40
CA LEU A 11 26.88 -48.03 2.41
C LEU A 11 27.47 -48.23 3.81
N LEU A 12 26.88 -47.63 4.83
CA LEU A 12 27.32 -47.81 6.22
C LEU A 12 27.10 -49.26 6.71
N LEU A 13 25.96 -49.85 6.36
CA LEU A 13 25.64 -51.23 6.71
C LEU A 13 26.58 -52.23 5.99
N LEU A 14 26.83 -52.02 4.70
CA LEU A 14 27.78 -52.82 3.93
C LEU A 14 29.21 -52.67 4.48
N ASN A 15 29.62 -51.47 4.89
CA ASN A 15 30.95 -51.22 5.44
C ASN A 15 31.19 -51.95 6.77
N LEU A 16 30.17 -51.99 7.64
CA LEU A 16 30.28 -52.60 8.97
C LEU A 16 30.07 -54.12 8.95
N LEU A 17 29.19 -54.63 8.08
CA LEU A 17 28.79 -56.04 8.10
C LEU A 17 29.24 -56.82 6.86
N GLY A 18 29.25 -56.20 5.68
CA GLY A 18 29.54 -56.91 4.42
C GLY A 18 31.02 -56.98 4.05
N ILE A 19 31.74 -55.85 4.16
CA ILE A 19 33.17 -55.78 3.81
C ILE A 19 34.02 -56.71 4.69
N PRO A 20 33.84 -56.78 6.02
CA PRO A 20 34.61 -57.71 6.85
C PRO A 20 34.39 -59.17 6.48
N LEU A 21 33.15 -59.57 6.14
CA LEU A 21 32.85 -60.93 5.70
C LEU A 21 33.54 -61.24 4.37
N LEU A 22 33.53 -60.30 3.43
CA LEU A 22 34.19 -60.46 2.14
C LEU A 22 35.71 -60.61 2.32
N LEU A 23 36.33 -59.78 3.16
CA LEU A 23 37.75 -59.90 3.48
C LEU A 23 38.09 -61.23 4.18
N GLU A 24 37.25 -61.71 5.10
CA GLU A 24 37.41 -63.02 5.74
C GLU A 24 37.33 -64.17 4.73
N THR A 25 36.40 -64.10 3.77
CA THR A 25 36.30 -65.12 2.72
C THR A 25 37.56 -65.18 1.87
N PHE A 26 38.18 -64.03 1.56
CA PHE A 26 39.44 -64.00 0.82
C PHE A 26 40.63 -64.49 1.66
N TYR A 27 40.64 -64.20 2.96
CA TYR A 27 41.64 -64.74 3.87
C TYR A 27 41.57 -66.27 3.94
N LEU A 28 40.40 -66.84 4.22
CA LEU A 28 40.18 -68.29 4.29
C LEU A 28 40.34 -68.98 2.92
N ALA A 29 40.06 -68.28 1.82
CA ALA A 29 40.26 -68.82 0.47
C ALA A 29 41.73 -69.12 0.15
N GLY A 30 42.67 -68.43 0.80
CA GLY A 30 44.10 -68.70 0.70
C GLY A 30 44.51 -70.05 1.31
N GLU A 31 43.72 -70.58 2.24
CA GLU A 31 44.03 -71.82 2.98
C GLU A 31 43.23 -73.03 2.49
N PHE A 32 41.94 -72.85 2.14
CA PHE A 32 41.00 -73.94 1.84
C PHE A 32 40.34 -73.86 0.46
N GLY A 33 40.65 -72.81 -0.32
CA GLY A 33 39.99 -72.51 -1.59
C GLY A 33 38.65 -71.79 -1.42
N PHE A 34 38.29 -70.96 -2.41
CA PHE A 34 37.17 -70.00 -2.31
C PHE A 34 35.81 -70.65 -2.02
N ALA A 35 35.51 -71.79 -2.64
CA ALA A 35 34.21 -72.46 -2.47
C ALA A 35 34.00 -72.94 -1.02
N GLN A 36 35.04 -73.47 -0.39
CA GLN A 36 35.00 -73.92 1.00
C GLN A 36 34.99 -72.73 1.97
N ALA A 37 35.81 -71.72 1.71
CA ALA A 37 35.82 -70.48 2.47
C ALA A 37 34.44 -69.78 2.51
N TRP A 38 33.76 -69.71 1.36
CA TRP A 38 32.40 -69.16 1.28
C TRP A 38 31.38 -69.99 2.05
N SER A 39 31.46 -71.33 2.00
CA SER A 39 30.55 -72.18 2.78
C SER A 39 30.70 -71.98 4.28
N VAL A 40 31.93 -71.83 4.78
CA VAL A 40 32.23 -71.61 6.19
C VAL A 40 31.71 -70.25 6.64
N VAL A 41 32.00 -69.18 5.89
CA VAL A 41 31.50 -67.83 6.24
C VAL A 41 29.99 -67.77 6.15
N ARG A 42 29.36 -68.44 5.18
CA ARG A 42 27.90 -68.51 5.05
C ARG A 42 27.24 -69.21 6.24
N GLU A 43 27.84 -70.29 6.74
CA GLU A 43 27.36 -70.99 7.94
C GLU A 43 27.52 -70.13 9.20
N ARG A 44 28.64 -69.40 9.34
CA ARG A 44 28.83 -68.47 10.46
C ARG A 44 27.84 -67.30 10.44
N VAL A 45 27.52 -66.78 9.26
CA VAL A 45 26.53 -65.70 9.08
C VAL A 45 25.10 -66.20 9.34
N SER A 46 24.79 -67.45 9.00
CA SER A 46 23.45 -68.01 9.28
C SER A 46 23.23 -68.21 10.78
N GLN A 47 24.29 -68.53 11.54
CA GLN A 47 24.25 -68.64 13.00
C GLN A 47 24.29 -67.28 13.70
N ASN A 48 25.02 -66.31 13.15
CA ASN A 48 25.09 -64.94 13.69
C ASN A 48 25.04 -63.89 12.57
N PRO A 49 23.89 -63.21 12.38
CA PRO A 49 23.76 -62.16 11.37
C PRO A 49 24.71 -60.97 11.54
N LEU A 50 25.29 -60.78 12.74
CA LEU A 50 26.27 -59.72 13.03
C LEU A 50 27.73 -60.20 12.95
N HIS A 51 27.98 -61.37 12.35
CA HIS A 51 29.30 -61.97 12.30
C HIS A 51 30.37 -61.05 11.68
N GLY A 52 30.01 -60.24 10.68
CA GLY A 52 30.93 -59.26 10.08
C GLY A 52 31.54 -58.28 11.08
N TYR A 53 30.78 -57.86 12.10
CA TYR A 53 31.32 -57.04 13.18
C TYR A 53 32.27 -57.83 14.10
N THR A 54 31.94 -59.07 14.42
CA THR A 54 32.78 -59.91 15.30
C THR A 54 34.13 -60.24 14.67
N VAL A 55 34.17 -60.40 13.35
CA VAL A 55 35.36 -60.65 12.54
C VAL A 55 36.25 -59.41 12.44
N LEU A 56 35.64 -58.22 12.48
CA LEU A 56 36.38 -56.97 12.55
C LEU A 56 37.22 -56.87 13.84
N VAL A 57 36.68 -57.41 14.94
CA VAL A 57 37.31 -57.36 16.28
C VAL A 57 38.36 -58.46 16.46
N SER A 58 38.31 -59.55 15.69
CA SER A 58 39.25 -60.68 15.79
C SER A 58 40.63 -60.44 15.16
N GLY A 59 40.90 -59.23 14.67
CA GLY A 59 42.25 -58.72 14.33
C GLY A 59 42.77 -59.04 12.92
N HIS A 60 42.48 -60.23 12.38
CA HIS A 60 43.07 -60.71 11.11
C HIS A 60 42.54 -59.98 9.88
N VAL A 61 41.40 -59.31 10.01
CA VAL A 61 40.70 -58.58 8.94
C VAL A 61 40.75 -57.06 9.17
N GLN A 62 41.29 -56.62 10.30
CA GLN A 62 41.25 -55.23 10.75
C GLN A 62 42.13 -54.30 9.90
N GLU A 63 43.38 -54.70 9.63
CA GLU A 63 44.31 -53.91 8.82
C GLU A 63 43.80 -53.64 7.39
N PRO A 64 43.39 -54.65 6.59
CA PRO A 64 42.86 -54.41 5.25
C PRO A 64 41.54 -53.60 5.27
N TRP A 65 40.71 -53.77 6.29
CA TRP A 65 39.49 -52.98 6.44
C TRP A 65 39.77 -51.50 6.73
N LEU A 66 40.81 -51.19 7.54
CA LEU A 66 41.22 -49.81 7.85
C LEU A 66 41.71 -49.08 6.59
N TRP A 67 42.48 -49.73 5.72
CA TRP A 67 42.92 -49.15 4.45
C TRP A 67 41.75 -48.81 3.51
N LEU A 68 40.67 -49.61 3.54
CA LEU A 68 39.46 -49.34 2.77
C LEU A 68 38.65 -48.15 3.33
N GLN A 69 38.83 -47.75 4.59
CA GLN A 69 38.07 -46.61 5.16
C GLN A 69 38.42 -45.27 4.52
N VAL A 70 39.65 -45.08 4.01
CA VAL A 70 40.06 -43.81 3.38
C VAL A 70 39.22 -43.50 2.12
N PRO A 71 39.13 -44.37 1.09
CA PRO A 71 38.30 -44.11 -0.07
C PRO A 71 36.79 -44.10 0.25
N LEU A 72 36.33 -44.96 1.17
CA LEU A 72 34.93 -44.96 1.64
C LEU A 72 34.56 -43.65 2.38
N GLY A 73 35.49 -43.11 3.17
CA GLY A 73 35.34 -41.82 3.85
C GLY A 73 35.18 -40.66 2.87
N ILE A 74 35.99 -40.62 1.81
CA ILE A 74 35.88 -39.60 0.75
C ILE A 74 34.53 -39.71 0.03
N LEU A 75 34.10 -40.93 -0.30
CA LEU A 75 32.82 -41.16 -0.98
C LEU A 75 31.62 -40.75 -0.12
N THR A 76 31.62 -41.13 1.17
CA THR A 76 30.56 -40.78 2.12
C THR A 76 30.50 -39.28 2.35
N LEU A 77 31.65 -38.60 2.51
CA LEU A 77 31.72 -37.13 2.61
C LEU A 77 31.18 -36.44 1.36
N ARG A 78 31.49 -36.94 0.16
CA ARG A 78 30.98 -36.38 -1.10
C ARG A 78 29.45 -36.52 -1.20
N ILE A 79 28.91 -37.70 -0.85
CA ILE A 79 27.46 -37.95 -0.84
C ILE A 79 26.78 -37.05 0.21
N ALA A 80 27.33 -36.97 1.42
CA ALA A 80 26.84 -36.11 2.49
C ALA A 80 26.86 -34.62 2.08
N TRP A 81 27.96 -34.14 1.49
CA TRP A 81 28.06 -32.76 0.98
C TRP A 81 26.94 -32.43 -0.01
N THR A 82 26.61 -33.33 -0.95
CA THR A 82 25.50 -33.08 -1.88
C THR A 82 24.13 -33.05 -1.21
N LEU A 83 23.94 -33.81 -0.13
CA LEU A 83 22.71 -33.79 0.68
C LEU A 83 22.58 -32.49 1.47
N PHE A 84 23.66 -32.04 2.12
CA PHE A 84 23.67 -30.81 2.92
C PHE A 84 23.65 -29.54 2.06
N ARG A 85 24.31 -29.55 0.89
CA ARG A 85 24.24 -28.43 -0.06
C ARG A 85 22.82 -28.23 -0.58
N ASN A 86 22.12 -29.32 -0.91
CA ASN A 86 20.73 -29.23 -1.36
C ASN A 86 19.76 -28.76 -0.26
N ARG A 87 20.08 -28.94 1.02
CA ARG A 87 19.30 -28.33 2.11
C ARG A 87 19.43 -26.80 2.16
N ARG A 88 20.61 -26.26 1.86
CA ARG A 88 20.81 -24.79 1.78
C ARG A 88 20.15 -24.17 0.54
N THR A 89 19.95 -24.92 -0.54
CA THR A 89 19.29 -24.42 -1.75
C THR A 89 17.79 -24.74 -1.80
N GLY A 90 17.32 -25.76 -1.07
CA GLY A 90 15.92 -26.22 -1.10
C GLY A 90 14.90 -25.38 -0.33
N GLU A 91 15.33 -24.35 0.39
CA GLU A 91 14.43 -23.36 1.01
C GLU A 91 14.16 -22.14 0.09
N ASN A 92 14.78 -22.12 -1.10
CA ASN A 92 14.60 -21.03 -2.08
C ASN A 92 13.68 -21.36 -3.26
N ASP A 93 13.20 -22.60 -3.40
CA ASP A 93 12.23 -22.94 -4.45
C ASP A 93 10.79 -22.65 -3.96
N SER A 94 10.56 -21.35 -3.72
CA SER A 94 9.23 -20.77 -3.89
C SER A 94 8.87 -20.87 -5.38
N PRO A 95 7.58 -21.00 -5.77
CA PRO A 95 7.19 -21.16 -7.16
C PRO A 95 7.82 -20.05 -8.02
N GLU A 96 8.77 -20.46 -8.87
CA GLU A 96 9.45 -19.69 -9.92
C GLU A 96 9.57 -18.17 -9.66
N THR A 97 10.57 -17.77 -8.89
CA THR A 97 11.11 -16.41 -9.06
C THR A 97 11.62 -16.29 -10.49
N ILE A 98 10.81 -15.70 -11.38
CA ILE A 98 11.22 -15.27 -12.72
C ILE A 98 12.53 -14.49 -12.55
N LYS A 99 13.64 -15.11 -12.94
CA LYS A 99 14.94 -14.46 -12.97
C LYS A 99 14.96 -13.55 -14.20
N SER A 100 15.45 -12.33 -14.03
CA SER A 100 15.63 -11.41 -15.15
C SER A 100 16.46 -12.09 -16.25
N VAL A 101 15.93 -12.13 -17.47
CA VAL A 101 16.59 -12.78 -18.60
C VAL A 101 17.68 -11.85 -19.15
N GLY A 102 18.89 -12.38 -19.36
CA GLY A 102 20.05 -11.63 -19.86
C GLY A 102 20.66 -10.67 -18.83
N GLY A 103 21.56 -9.79 -19.30
CA GLY A 103 22.24 -8.77 -18.48
C GLY A 103 21.39 -7.51 -18.18
N GLY A 104 20.06 -7.62 -18.22
CA GLY A 104 19.13 -6.48 -18.04
C GLY A 104 18.59 -5.86 -19.34
N GLN A 105 18.91 -6.43 -20.50
CA GLN A 105 18.43 -5.98 -21.81
C GLN A 105 16.90 -6.03 -21.96
N TYR A 106 16.23 -6.91 -21.22
CA TYR A 106 14.77 -7.08 -21.22
C TYR A 106 14.12 -6.58 -19.92
N GLY A 107 14.84 -5.74 -19.17
CA GLY A 107 14.41 -5.26 -17.86
C GLY A 107 14.95 -6.09 -16.70
N THR A 108 15.01 -5.45 -15.54
CA THR A 108 15.56 -6.01 -14.29
C THR A 108 14.46 -6.39 -13.30
N ALA A 109 13.19 -6.30 -13.71
CA ALA A 109 12.05 -6.65 -12.88
C ALA A 109 12.10 -8.14 -12.51
N LYS A 110 11.93 -8.42 -11.21
CA LYS A 110 11.88 -9.77 -10.64
C LYS A 110 10.86 -9.81 -9.51
N TRP A 111 10.34 -10.99 -9.22
CA TRP A 111 9.58 -11.20 -7.99
C TRP A 111 10.47 -10.94 -6.77
N ARG A 112 9.94 -10.22 -5.78
CA ARG A 112 10.67 -9.95 -4.53
C ARG A 112 10.88 -11.25 -3.76
N THR A 113 12.12 -11.47 -3.32
CA THR A 113 12.45 -12.52 -2.36
C THR A 113 12.09 -12.09 -0.94
N ALA A 114 12.05 -13.03 0.01
CA ALA A 114 11.85 -12.70 1.43
C ALA A 114 12.89 -11.69 1.96
N ARG A 115 14.13 -11.76 1.46
CA ARG A 115 15.21 -10.81 1.78
C ARG A 115 14.94 -9.42 1.21
N ASP A 116 14.44 -9.35 -0.03
CA ASP A 116 14.07 -8.07 -0.66
C ASP A 116 12.92 -7.41 0.12
N VAL A 117 11.92 -8.19 0.54
CA VAL A 117 10.79 -7.72 1.37
C VAL A 117 11.29 -7.16 2.70
N SER A 118 12.14 -7.89 3.45
CA SER A 118 12.67 -7.40 4.73
C SER A 118 13.56 -6.15 4.60
N ARG A 119 14.18 -5.93 3.43
CA ARG A 119 15.02 -4.76 3.17
C ARG A 119 14.21 -3.53 2.76
N THR A 120 13.08 -3.72 2.09
CA THR A 120 12.31 -2.64 1.45
C THR A 120 11.01 -2.29 2.17
N LEU A 121 10.45 -3.21 2.96
CA LEU A 121 9.20 -3.03 3.66
C LEU A 121 9.41 -3.19 5.17
N GLY A 122 8.74 -2.35 5.93
CA GLY A 122 8.70 -2.44 7.38
C GLY A 122 7.61 -3.39 7.86
N GLY A 123 7.70 -3.82 9.12
CA GLY A 123 6.57 -4.42 9.82
C GLY A 123 5.69 -3.36 10.50
N LEU A 124 4.54 -3.79 11.01
CA LEU A 124 3.64 -3.00 11.88
C LEU A 124 4.22 -2.70 13.29
N ALA A 125 5.45 -3.14 13.58
CA ALA A 125 6.11 -2.83 14.85
C ALA A 125 6.64 -1.38 14.84
N GLY A 126 6.33 -0.64 15.90
CA GLY A 126 6.71 0.76 16.10
C GLY A 126 5.58 1.76 15.81
N ASN A 127 5.89 3.05 15.92
CA ASN A 127 4.97 4.17 15.70
C ASN A 127 5.03 4.75 14.27
N LEU A 128 5.75 4.10 13.35
CA LEU A 128 5.86 4.60 11.98
C LEU A 128 4.69 4.09 11.13
N GLY A 129 3.89 5.03 10.63
CA GLY A 129 2.78 4.77 9.71
C GLY A 129 3.24 4.36 8.31
N GLY A 130 2.27 4.04 7.44
CA GLY A 130 2.54 3.72 6.03
C GLY A 130 1.46 2.84 5.40
N PHE A 131 1.62 2.57 4.10
CA PHE A 131 0.66 1.77 3.33
C PHE A 131 0.86 0.27 3.58
N VAL A 132 -0.21 -0.43 3.95
CA VAL A 132 -0.17 -1.89 4.10
C VAL A 132 -0.21 -2.54 2.73
N VAL A 133 0.87 -3.22 2.34
CA VAL A 133 1.02 -3.85 1.02
C VAL A 133 0.80 -5.37 1.04
N GLY A 134 0.74 -5.97 2.23
CA GLY A 134 0.40 -7.38 2.36
C GLY A 134 0.37 -7.85 3.80
N VAL A 135 -0.22 -9.04 3.99
CA VAL A 135 -0.40 -9.66 5.30
C VAL A 135 0.04 -11.13 5.22
N LYS A 136 0.82 -11.58 6.19
CA LYS A 136 1.25 -12.96 6.36
C LYS A 136 0.65 -13.54 7.63
N LYS A 137 0.03 -14.72 7.53
CA LYS A 137 -0.40 -15.47 8.71
C LYS A 137 0.86 -16.00 9.44
N LYS A 138 1.03 -15.59 10.69
CA LYS A 138 2.18 -15.95 11.55
C LYS A 138 1.93 -17.24 12.33
N SER A 139 0.69 -17.47 12.74
CA SER A 139 0.31 -18.60 13.59
C SER A 139 -1.01 -19.22 13.12
N LEU A 140 -1.15 -20.54 13.31
CA LEU A 140 -2.43 -21.23 13.12
C LEU A 140 -3.57 -20.57 13.94
N PHE A 141 -3.23 -20.02 15.11
CA PHE A 141 -4.13 -19.35 16.06
C PHE A 141 -4.48 -17.89 15.72
N GLY A 142 -4.20 -17.43 14.49
CA GLY A 142 -4.75 -16.18 13.97
C GLY A 142 -3.90 -14.92 14.19
N ALA A 143 -2.64 -15.06 14.62
CA ALA A 143 -1.71 -13.93 14.57
C ALA A 143 -1.31 -13.64 13.11
N PHE A 144 -1.38 -12.37 12.71
CA PHE A 144 -0.97 -11.90 11.39
C PHE A 144 0.15 -10.87 11.54
N ASP A 145 1.19 -10.99 10.70
CA ASP A 145 2.16 -9.92 10.46
C ASP A 145 1.73 -9.18 9.19
N ALA A 146 1.91 -7.86 9.13
CA ALA A 146 1.71 -7.10 7.89
C ALA A 146 2.99 -6.39 7.47
N TRP A 147 3.14 -6.25 6.16
CA TRP A 147 4.19 -5.45 5.54
C TRP A 147 3.66 -4.08 5.20
N VAL A 148 4.42 -3.08 5.60
CA VAL A 148 4.08 -1.66 5.45
C VAL A 148 5.16 -1.01 4.62
N ASP A 149 4.76 -0.30 3.57
CA ASP A 149 5.62 0.67 2.92
C ASP A 149 5.64 1.95 3.76
N LYS A 150 6.79 2.22 4.38
CA LYS A 150 7.00 3.36 5.29
C LYS A 150 7.62 4.57 4.58
N ALA A 151 7.85 4.47 3.27
CA ALA A 151 8.38 5.58 2.51
C ALA A 151 7.27 6.60 2.24
N ASP A 152 7.65 7.89 2.19
CA ASP A 152 6.75 8.97 1.78
C ASP A 152 6.57 8.91 0.25
N THR A 153 5.70 8.00 -0.18
CA THR A 153 5.44 7.69 -1.57
C THR A 153 3.95 7.49 -1.82
N HIS A 154 3.51 7.75 -3.05
CA HIS A 154 2.14 7.47 -3.45
C HIS A 154 1.94 5.99 -3.79
N CYS A 155 0.83 5.42 -3.32
CA CYS A 155 0.46 4.03 -3.60
C CYS A 155 -0.72 3.96 -4.58
N LEU A 156 -0.55 3.20 -5.68
CA LEU A 156 -1.61 2.89 -6.62
C LEU A 156 -2.06 1.42 -6.46
N ALA A 157 -3.27 1.22 -5.92
CA ALA A 157 -3.86 -0.11 -5.73
C ALA A 157 -4.86 -0.47 -6.86
N ILE A 158 -4.40 -1.23 -7.85
CA ILE A 158 -5.22 -1.67 -9.00
C ILE A 158 -5.89 -3.01 -8.70
N GLY A 159 -7.17 -3.14 -9.02
CA GLY A 159 -7.87 -4.41 -8.96
C GLY A 159 -9.33 -4.31 -9.38
N ALA A 160 -9.93 -5.42 -9.81
CA ALA A 160 -11.33 -5.48 -10.20
C ALA A 160 -12.30 -5.21 -9.02
N THR A 161 -13.56 -4.95 -9.33
CA THR A 161 -14.63 -4.95 -8.33
C THR A 161 -14.70 -6.32 -7.65
N ARG A 162 -14.91 -6.35 -6.32
CA ARG A 162 -14.86 -7.56 -5.47
C ARG A 162 -13.48 -8.23 -5.32
N SER A 163 -12.38 -7.63 -5.79
CA SER A 163 -11.02 -8.16 -5.52
C SER A 163 -10.55 -8.00 -4.07
N GLY A 164 -11.30 -7.24 -3.27
CA GLY A 164 -11.02 -7.03 -1.84
C GLY A 164 -10.11 -5.84 -1.51
N LYS A 165 -9.93 -4.87 -2.43
CA LYS A 165 -9.09 -3.67 -2.21
C LYS A 165 -9.35 -2.99 -0.85
N SER A 166 -10.60 -2.67 -0.54
CA SER A 166 -10.97 -2.03 0.74
C SER A 166 -10.54 -2.87 1.94
N ARG A 167 -10.85 -4.17 1.93
CA ARG A 167 -10.66 -5.07 3.08
C ARG A 167 -9.20 -5.51 3.27
N ARG A 168 -8.44 -5.65 2.18
CA ARG A 168 -7.07 -6.21 2.21
C ARG A 168 -5.98 -5.15 2.27
N ILE A 169 -6.25 -3.93 1.79
CA ILE A 169 -5.26 -2.84 1.70
C ILE A 169 -5.71 -1.62 2.50
N ILE A 170 -6.88 -1.05 2.18
CA ILE A 170 -7.30 0.25 2.74
C ILE A 170 -7.63 0.17 4.24
N MET A 171 -8.49 -0.77 4.67
CA MET A 171 -8.86 -0.92 6.09
C MET A 171 -7.63 -1.25 6.97
N PRO A 172 -6.74 -2.20 6.59
CA PRO A 172 -5.49 -2.39 7.33
C PRO A 172 -4.59 -1.16 7.36
N THR A 173 -4.57 -0.36 6.29
CA THR A 173 -3.81 0.90 6.24
C THR A 173 -4.37 1.92 7.22
N ILE A 174 -5.70 2.10 7.27
CA ILE A 174 -6.35 2.98 8.27
C ILE A 174 -5.99 2.55 9.69
N TRP A 175 -5.96 1.25 9.97
CA TRP A 175 -5.53 0.74 11.28
C TRP A 175 -4.05 1.00 11.56
N ALA A 176 -3.17 0.80 10.58
CA ALA A 176 -1.75 1.06 10.72
C ALA A 176 -1.47 2.55 11.00
N LEU A 177 -2.09 3.44 10.23
CA LEU A 177 -1.99 4.89 10.38
C LEU A 177 -2.60 5.38 11.70
N GLY A 178 -3.78 4.85 12.07
CA GLY A 178 -4.42 5.15 13.35
C GLY A 178 -3.56 4.79 14.56
N ARG A 179 -2.84 3.66 14.51
CA ARG A 179 -1.88 3.28 15.56
C ARG A 179 -0.65 4.18 15.60
N ALA A 180 -0.25 4.72 14.46
CA ALA A 180 0.90 5.60 14.32
C ALA A 180 0.61 7.06 14.72
N GLY A 181 -0.66 7.44 14.90
CA GLY A 181 -1.04 8.83 15.19
C GLY A 181 -1.07 9.73 13.96
N GLU A 182 -1.06 9.14 12.75
CA GLU A 182 -1.08 9.88 11.49
C GLU A 182 -2.46 10.45 11.17
N SER A 183 -2.51 11.69 10.65
CA SER A 183 -3.76 12.29 10.19
C SER A 183 -4.23 11.68 8.87
N MET A 184 -5.55 11.56 8.69
CA MET A 184 -6.14 10.87 7.54
C MET A 184 -7.33 11.64 6.97
N VAL A 185 -7.34 11.77 5.63
CA VAL A 185 -8.52 12.16 4.86
C VAL A 185 -8.88 10.98 3.96
N VAL A 186 -10.10 10.45 4.09
CA VAL A 186 -10.52 9.22 3.42
C VAL A 186 -11.82 9.47 2.66
N THR A 187 -11.80 9.21 1.36
CA THR A 187 -13.02 9.20 0.53
C THR A 187 -13.70 7.84 0.64
N ASP A 188 -14.95 7.81 1.10
CA ASP A 188 -15.70 6.58 1.32
C ASP A 188 -17.10 6.61 0.67
N PRO A 189 -17.21 6.44 -0.66
CA PRO A 189 -18.49 6.49 -1.36
C PRO A 189 -19.54 5.48 -0.84
N LYS A 190 -19.09 4.41 -0.18
CA LYS A 190 -19.95 3.31 0.31
C LYS A 190 -20.25 3.40 1.80
N GLY A 191 -19.53 4.22 2.56
CA GLY A 191 -19.63 4.31 4.02
C GLY A 191 -19.04 3.12 4.78
N GLU A 192 -18.38 2.17 4.09
CA GLU A 192 -17.89 0.92 4.70
C GLU A 192 -16.62 1.12 5.54
N LEU A 193 -15.81 2.12 5.18
CA LEU A 193 -14.57 2.47 5.87
C LEU A 193 -14.90 3.21 7.15
N HIS A 194 -15.80 4.19 7.09
CA HIS A 194 -16.27 4.91 8.28
C HIS A 194 -16.96 3.96 9.27
N ALA A 195 -17.91 3.13 8.79
CA ALA A 195 -18.65 2.20 9.65
C ALA A 195 -17.74 1.20 10.40
N ARG A 196 -16.60 0.81 9.81
CA ARG A 196 -15.65 -0.15 10.42
C ARG A 196 -14.47 0.49 11.13
N GLY A 197 -14.10 1.71 10.73
CA GLY A 197 -12.92 2.41 11.21
C GLY A 197 -13.19 3.36 12.37
N LYS A 198 -14.37 4.02 12.40
CA LYS A 198 -14.69 5.09 13.35
C LYS A 198 -14.37 4.73 14.79
N HIS A 199 -14.99 3.66 15.30
CA HIS A 199 -14.84 3.28 16.70
C HIS A 199 -13.38 2.98 17.09
N TYR A 200 -12.64 2.32 16.20
CA TYR A 200 -11.22 2.06 16.40
C TYR A 200 -10.41 3.35 16.47
N LEU A 201 -10.64 4.29 15.54
CA LEU A 201 -9.91 5.57 15.50
C LEU A 201 -10.22 6.44 16.74
N GLU A 202 -11.48 6.48 17.18
CA GLU A 202 -11.88 7.15 18.42
C GLU A 202 -11.15 6.56 19.64
N GLN A 203 -11.00 5.23 19.71
CA GLN A 203 -10.20 4.57 20.75
C GLN A 203 -8.70 4.91 20.68
N GLN A 204 -8.18 5.25 19.50
CA GLN A 204 -6.81 5.75 19.35
C GLN A 204 -6.70 7.27 19.66
N GLY A 205 -7.78 7.94 20.07
CA GLY A 205 -7.79 9.35 20.44
C GLY A 205 -8.10 10.33 19.30
N TYR A 206 -8.54 9.84 18.14
CA TYR A 206 -8.87 10.70 17.01
C TYR A 206 -10.23 11.37 17.16
N ARG A 207 -10.32 12.64 16.76
CA ARG A 207 -11.58 13.28 16.39
C ARG A 207 -11.97 12.81 14.99
N VAL A 208 -12.88 11.84 14.89
CA VAL A 208 -13.38 11.35 13.60
C VAL A 208 -14.50 12.26 13.10
N VAL A 209 -14.22 12.99 12.02
CA VAL A 209 -15.18 13.88 11.35
C VAL A 209 -15.69 13.21 10.07
N ARG A 210 -17.00 13.28 9.84
CA ARG A 210 -17.65 12.81 8.61
C ARG A 210 -18.33 13.99 7.92
N ILE A 211 -17.93 14.26 6.68
CA ILE A 211 -18.70 15.08 5.74
C ILE A 211 -19.48 14.10 4.86
N ASP A 212 -20.80 14.11 4.95
CA ASP A 212 -21.65 13.22 4.19
C ASP A 212 -22.30 13.96 3.03
N LEU A 213 -21.88 13.62 1.81
CA LEU A 213 -22.42 14.22 0.58
C LEU A 213 -23.68 13.50 0.06
N ARG A 214 -24.04 12.35 0.64
CA ARG A 214 -25.23 11.56 0.27
C ARG A 214 -26.41 11.89 1.16
N ASP A 215 -26.14 12.05 2.45
CA ASP A 215 -27.11 12.52 3.43
C ASP A 215 -26.50 13.71 4.20
N PRO A 216 -26.59 14.92 3.63
CA PRO A 216 -26.05 16.13 4.23
C PRO A 216 -26.39 16.32 5.70
N HIS A 217 -27.59 15.95 6.13
CA HIS A 217 -28.09 16.18 7.49
C HIS A 217 -27.43 15.28 8.55
N CYS A 218 -26.74 14.20 8.15
CA CYS A 218 -26.15 13.22 9.05
C CYS A 218 -24.63 13.42 9.30
N GLY A 219 -24.05 14.56 8.88
CA GLY A 219 -22.62 14.85 8.96
C GLY A 219 -22.29 16.21 9.59
N LEU A 220 -21.00 16.55 9.61
CA LEU A 220 -20.51 17.86 9.99
C LEU A 220 -20.77 18.87 8.87
N ARG A 221 -21.28 20.05 9.22
CA ARG A 221 -21.34 21.17 8.28
C ARG A 221 -19.97 21.81 8.07
N TRP A 222 -19.70 22.25 6.85
CA TRP A 222 -18.47 22.93 6.47
C TRP A 222 -18.76 24.08 5.50
N ASN A 223 -18.42 25.29 5.92
CA ASN A 223 -18.50 26.47 5.07
C ASN A 223 -17.18 26.70 4.32
N LEU A 224 -17.24 26.66 2.98
CA LEU A 224 -16.11 26.92 2.09
C LEU A 224 -15.56 28.35 2.25
N LEU A 225 -16.41 29.32 2.60
CA LEU A 225 -15.99 30.71 2.80
C LEU A 225 -15.30 30.94 4.15
N GLN A 226 -15.32 29.97 5.07
CA GLN A 226 -14.82 30.19 6.43
C GLN A 226 -13.35 30.66 6.49
N PRO A 227 -12.39 30.06 5.76
CA PRO A 227 -11.00 30.53 5.79
C PRO A 227 -10.84 31.98 5.31
N LEU A 228 -11.64 32.36 4.31
CA LEU A 228 -11.73 33.72 3.79
C LEU A 228 -12.32 34.67 4.86
N ILE A 229 -13.44 34.29 5.49
CA ILE A 229 -14.10 35.08 6.53
C ILE A 229 -13.15 35.30 7.71
N ASP A 230 -12.51 34.23 8.20
CA ASP A 230 -11.54 34.28 9.30
C ASP A 230 -10.37 35.22 8.96
N ALA A 231 -9.85 35.16 7.73
CA ALA A 231 -8.77 36.04 7.28
C ALA A 231 -9.21 37.52 7.23
N MET A 232 -10.42 37.80 6.73
CA MET A 232 -10.97 39.17 6.70
C MET A 232 -11.20 39.72 8.11
N GLU A 233 -11.74 38.91 9.02
CA GLU A 233 -11.97 39.30 10.42
C GLU A 233 -10.65 39.54 11.18
N SER A 234 -9.58 38.84 10.79
CA SER A 234 -8.24 39.09 11.34
C SER A 234 -7.51 40.31 10.73
N GLY A 235 -8.11 40.94 9.71
CA GLY A 235 -7.53 42.08 9.00
C GLY A 235 -6.48 41.71 7.94
N ASP A 236 -6.28 40.42 7.66
CA ASP A 236 -5.36 39.94 6.63
C ASP A 236 -6.06 39.86 5.26
N ALA A 237 -6.13 41.01 4.58
CA ALA A 237 -6.72 41.11 3.25
C ALA A 237 -6.00 40.26 2.20
N SER A 238 -4.70 39.99 2.39
CA SER A 238 -3.92 39.15 1.46
C SER A 238 -4.32 37.69 1.60
N ALA A 239 -4.38 37.17 2.83
CA ALA A 239 -4.82 35.81 3.09
C ALA A 239 -6.28 35.60 2.68
N ALA A 240 -7.15 36.59 2.88
CA ALA A 240 -8.53 36.57 2.40
C ALA A 240 -8.60 36.43 0.87
N GLY A 241 -7.82 37.25 0.16
CA GLY A 241 -7.73 37.17 -1.30
C GLY A 241 -7.22 35.80 -1.77
N GLN A 242 -6.14 35.29 -1.18
CA GLN A 242 -5.58 33.97 -1.52
C GLN A 242 -6.60 32.84 -1.30
N ALA A 243 -7.28 32.83 -0.15
CA ALA A 243 -8.31 31.84 0.15
C ALA A 243 -9.47 31.87 -0.86
N ALA A 244 -9.89 33.07 -1.29
CA ALA A 244 -10.93 33.21 -2.32
C ALA A 244 -10.46 32.70 -3.69
N TRP A 245 -9.24 33.04 -4.10
CA TRP A 245 -8.68 32.57 -5.38
C TRP A 245 -8.45 31.05 -5.40
N ASP A 246 -7.93 30.47 -4.32
CA ASP A 246 -7.73 29.01 -4.21
C ASP A 246 -9.07 28.25 -4.27
N ALA A 247 -10.10 28.78 -3.60
CA ALA A 247 -11.45 28.23 -3.64
C ALA A 247 -12.07 28.34 -5.04
N ALA A 248 -11.98 29.52 -5.67
CA ALA A 248 -12.46 29.75 -7.02
C ALA A 248 -11.76 28.83 -8.04
N HIS A 249 -10.44 28.71 -7.94
CA HIS A 249 -9.63 27.83 -8.78
C HIS A 249 -10.10 26.37 -8.70
N THR A 250 -10.31 25.87 -7.47
CA THR A 250 -10.77 24.50 -7.22
C THR A 250 -12.15 24.24 -7.85
N ILE A 251 -13.04 25.24 -7.85
CA ILE A 251 -14.38 25.14 -8.45
C ILE A 251 -14.30 25.17 -9.99
N THR A 252 -13.51 26.08 -10.55
CA THR A 252 -13.45 26.31 -11.99
C THR A 252 -12.70 25.20 -12.73
N TYR A 253 -11.59 24.69 -12.18
CA TYR A 253 -10.70 23.72 -12.85
C TYR A 253 -10.91 22.27 -12.41
N GLN A 254 -12.17 21.86 -12.18
CA GLN A 254 -12.52 20.47 -11.86
C GLN A 254 -12.15 19.48 -12.97
N ARG A 255 -12.07 19.96 -14.22
CA ARG A 255 -11.70 19.17 -15.40
C ARG A 255 -10.73 19.98 -16.26
N PRO A 256 -9.82 19.32 -17.00
CA PRO A 256 -9.02 20.00 -18.01
C PRO A 256 -9.94 20.71 -19.01
N HIS A 257 -9.79 22.03 -19.11
CA HIS A 257 -10.51 22.83 -20.11
C HIS A 257 -9.86 22.66 -21.48
N GLN A 258 -10.67 22.60 -22.52
CA GLN A 258 -10.22 22.61 -23.91
C GLN A 258 -10.85 23.82 -24.61
N GLY A 259 -10.02 24.70 -25.16
CA GLY A 259 -10.46 25.93 -25.82
C GLY A 259 -9.81 27.16 -25.23
N ASP A 260 -10.42 28.32 -25.46
CA ASP A 260 -9.88 29.61 -25.06
C ASP A 260 -9.80 29.73 -23.53
N PRO A 261 -8.61 30.05 -22.96
CA PRO A 261 -8.42 30.20 -21.52
C PRO A 261 -9.18 31.39 -20.92
N ILE A 262 -9.64 32.36 -21.72
CA ILE A 262 -10.39 33.51 -21.18
C ILE A 262 -11.66 33.08 -20.44
N TRP A 263 -12.31 31.99 -20.88
CA TRP A 263 -13.55 31.50 -20.28
C TRP A 263 -13.37 31.05 -18.83
N PRO A 264 -12.51 30.05 -18.52
CA PRO A 264 -12.28 29.66 -17.13
C PRO A 264 -11.63 30.79 -16.32
N GLN A 265 -10.70 31.57 -16.88
CA GLN A 265 -10.06 32.66 -16.14
C GLN A 265 -11.05 33.75 -15.70
N ALA A 266 -11.99 34.12 -16.57
CA ALA A 266 -13.01 35.10 -16.22
C ALA A 266 -14.07 34.52 -15.27
N GLN A 267 -14.41 33.23 -15.39
CA GLN A 267 -15.32 32.55 -14.45
C GLN A 267 -14.70 32.41 -13.05
N GLU A 268 -13.41 32.10 -12.97
CA GLU A 268 -12.63 32.08 -11.73
C GLU A 268 -12.60 33.47 -11.09
N SER A 269 -12.28 34.51 -11.88
CA SER A 269 -12.30 35.91 -11.45
C SER A 269 -13.66 36.35 -10.91
N LEU A 270 -14.75 36.01 -11.60
CA LEU A 270 -16.10 36.29 -11.12
C LEU A 270 -16.42 35.53 -9.84
N THR A 271 -16.06 34.24 -9.76
CA THR A 271 -16.28 33.42 -8.57
C THR A 271 -15.57 33.99 -7.35
N ALA A 272 -14.29 34.36 -7.48
CA ALA A 272 -13.52 34.99 -6.41
C ALA A 272 -14.13 36.34 -5.99
N ALA A 273 -14.59 37.15 -6.95
CA ALA A 273 -15.26 38.42 -6.67
C ALA A 273 -16.56 38.24 -5.88
N LEU A 274 -17.39 37.27 -6.26
CA LEU A 274 -18.64 36.95 -5.55
C LEU A 274 -18.35 36.48 -4.12
N MET A 275 -17.37 35.58 -3.92
CA MET A 275 -16.96 35.12 -2.59
C MET A 275 -16.51 36.27 -1.70
N LEU A 276 -15.67 37.17 -2.23
CA LEU A 276 -15.16 38.33 -1.50
C LEU A 276 -16.27 39.34 -1.19
N ALA A 277 -17.21 39.58 -2.12
CA ALA A 277 -18.34 40.46 -1.88
C ALA A 277 -19.26 39.91 -0.79
N VAL A 278 -19.58 38.62 -0.85
CA VAL A 278 -20.42 37.96 0.16
C VAL A 278 -19.72 37.92 1.53
N ALA A 279 -18.43 37.61 1.58
CA ALA A 279 -17.70 37.58 2.85
C ALA A 279 -17.55 38.97 3.50
N ALA A 280 -17.42 40.02 2.69
CA ALA A 280 -17.32 41.41 3.14
C ALA A 280 -18.66 41.98 3.62
N GLU A 281 -19.71 41.85 2.79
CA GLU A 281 -20.93 42.64 2.92
C GLU A 281 -22.14 41.86 3.42
N ALA A 282 -22.18 40.53 3.25
CA ALA A 282 -23.36 39.78 3.65
C ALA A 282 -23.49 39.73 5.18
N PRO A 283 -24.74 39.76 5.71
CA PRO A 283 -24.98 39.63 7.14
C PRO A 283 -24.33 38.39 7.74
N THR A 284 -23.96 38.47 9.02
CA THR A 284 -23.48 37.32 9.78
C THR A 284 -24.54 36.21 9.75
N GLY A 285 -24.15 35.01 9.27
CA GLY A 285 -25.05 33.88 9.03
C GLY A 285 -25.41 33.63 7.55
N SER A 286 -25.25 34.64 6.68
CA SER A 286 -25.50 34.52 5.24
C SER A 286 -24.24 34.44 4.40
N LYS A 287 -23.05 34.47 5.02
CA LYS A 287 -21.75 34.40 4.34
C LYS A 287 -21.45 32.99 3.83
N THR A 288 -22.14 32.56 2.77
CA THR A 288 -22.11 31.18 2.25
C THR A 288 -21.96 31.16 0.73
N MET A 289 -21.57 30.02 0.17
CA MET A 289 -21.56 29.83 -1.29
C MET A 289 -22.95 29.86 -1.93
N ALA A 290 -23.99 29.55 -1.16
CA ALA A 290 -25.38 29.70 -1.58
C ALA A 290 -25.68 31.17 -1.90
N GLU A 291 -25.20 32.08 -1.04
CA GLU A 291 -25.38 33.50 -1.24
C GLU A 291 -24.56 34.02 -2.42
N CYS A 292 -23.36 33.48 -2.67
CA CYS A 292 -22.62 33.77 -3.90
C CYS A 292 -23.41 33.42 -5.16
N TYR A 293 -24.10 32.26 -5.13
CA TYR A 293 -24.97 31.84 -6.23
C TYR A 293 -26.21 32.75 -6.35
N ASN A 294 -26.88 33.07 -5.25
CA ASN A 294 -28.04 33.96 -5.23
C ASN A 294 -27.70 35.35 -5.78
N LEU A 295 -26.59 35.94 -5.32
CA LEU A 295 -26.09 37.22 -5.81
C LEU A 295 -25.89 37.22 -7.33
N LEU A 296 -25.25 36.16 -7.86
CA LEU A 296 -25.06 36.00 -9.30
C LEU A 296 -26.39 35.78 -10.03
N PHE A 297 -27.31 34.99 -9.47
CA PHE A 297 -28.57 34.66 -10.10
C PHE A 297 -29.52 35.87 -10.16
N GLU A 298 -29.60 36.63 -9.07
CA GLU A 298 -30.48 37.80 -8.95
C GLU A 298 -29.95 39.00 -9.74
N MET A 299 -28.65 39.30 -9.64
CA MET A 299 -28.05 40.49 -10.27
C MET A 299 -27.39 40.21 -11.63
N GLY A 300 -27.07 38.95 -11.93
CA GLY A 300 -26.43 38.54 -13.18
C GLY A 300 -27.41 38.23 -14.31
N GLY A 301 -28.72 38.40 -14.09
CA GLY A 301 -29.75 38.26 -15.12
C GLY A 301 -29.61 39.29 -16.26
N GLY A 302 -30.22 39.00 -17.41
CA GLY A 302 -30.12 39.85 -18.60
C GLY A 302 -28.71 39.88 -19.20
N ASP A 303 -28.15 41.07 -19.36
CA ASP A 303 -26.78 41.32 -19.81
C ASP A 303 -25.76 41.39 -18.64
N GLY A 304 -26.25 41.22 -17.40
CA GLY A 304 -25.43 41.30 -16.19
C GLY A 304 -25.00 42.71 -15.80
N GLU A 305 -25.63 43.75 -16.36
CA GLU A 305 -25.30 45.15 -16.05
C GLU A 305 -25.43 45.46 -14.56
N VAL A 306 -26.47 44.96 -13.89
CA VAL A 306 -26.72 45.20 -12.46
C VAL A 306 -25.56 44.68 -11.60
N LEU A 307 -25.12 43.44 -11.85
CA LEU A 307 -23.99 42.86 -11.13
C LEU A 307 -22.66 43.56 -11.46
N ASP A 308 -22.44 43.96 -12.73
CA ASP A 308 -21.25 44.74 -13.13
C ASP A 308 -21.18 46.08 -12.38
N VAL A 309 -22.30 46.82 -12.32
CA VAL A 309 -22.42 48.08 -11.57
C VAL A 309 -22.19 47.85 -10.07
N PHE A 310 -22.78 46.81 -9.49
CA PHE A 310 -22.61 46.46 -8.09
C PHE A 310 -21.12 46.19 -7.74
N LEU A 311 -20.46 45.30 -8.48
CA LEU A 311 -19.06 44.92 -8.21
C LEU A 311 -18.07 46.07 -8.48
N ARG A 312 -18.36 46.93 -9.47
CA ARG A 312 -17.54 48.12 -9.76
C ARG A 312 -17.79 49.27 -8.78
N GLY A 313 -18.98 49.32 -8.18
CA GLY A 313 -19.42 50.36 -7.24
C GLY A 313 -18.67 50.35 -5.91
N PHE A 314 -18.04 49.23 -5.54
CA PHE A 314 -17.21 49.14 -4.34
C PHE A 314 -16.04 50.15 -4.35
N PRO A 315 -15.59 50.63 -3.17
CA PRO A 315 -14.52 51.63 -3.09
C PRO A 315 -13.18 51.10 -3.64
N PRO A 316 -12.28 51.99 -4.10
CA PRO A 316 -10.91 51.61 -4.45
C PRO A 316 -10.23 50.90 -3.26
N GLY A 317 -9.75 49.68 -3.48
CA GLY A 317 -9.14 48.84 -2.42
C GLY A 317 -10.05 47.75 -1.88
N HIS A 318 -11.35 47.75 -2.21
CA HIS A 318 -12.23 46.63 -1.86
C HIS A 318 -11.79 45.34 -2.61
N PRO A 319 -11.60 44.21 -1.92
CA PRO A 319 -11.00 43.03 -2.53
C PRO A 319 -11.88 42.41 -3.62
N ALA A 320 -13.22 42.46 -3.48
CA ALA A 320 -14.13 41.96 -4.51
C ALA A 320 -14.02 42.72 -5.84
N ARG A 321 -13.80 44.05 -5.77
CA ARG A 321 -13.64 44.89 -6.96
C ARG A 321 -12.36 44.55 -7.71
N SER A 322 -11.27 44.34 -6.97
CA SER A 322 -9.99 43.93 -7.54
C SER A 322 -10.08 42.55 -8.19
N ALA A 323 -10.73 41.58 -7.52
CA ALA A 323 -10.91 40.23 -8.04
C ALA A 323 -11.79 40.19 -9.30
N TYR A 324 -12.77 41.09 -9.41
CA TYR A 324 -13.65 41.18 -10.57
C TYR A 324 -12.96 41.69 -11.84
N GLY A 325 -11.72 42.19 -11.77
CA GLY A 325 -11.05 42.89 -12.88
C GLY A 325 -11.07 42.15 -14.22
N VAL A 326 -10.78 40.84 -14.25
CA VAL A 326 -10.73 40.09 -15.52
C VAL A 326 -12.13 39.91 -16.12
N ALA A 327 -13.10 39.51 -15.31
CA ALA A 327 -14.49 39.37 -15.74
C ALA A 327 -15.10 40.73 -16.15
N GLY A 328 -14.81 41.79 -15.39
CA GLY A 328 -15.31 43.13 -15.62
C GLY A 328 -14.75 43.79 -16.88
N LEU A 329 -13.50 43.51 -17.27
CA LEU A 329 -12.89 44.04 -18.50
C LEU A 329 -13.46 43.43 -19.79
N SER A 330 -14.26 42.37 -19.68
CA SER A 330 -14.87 41.71 -20.83
C SER A 330 -15.99 42.55 -21.46
N SER A 331 -16.17 42.43 -22.78
CA SER A 331 -17.29 43.05 -23.48
C SER A 331 -18.63 42.51 -22.95
N GLU A 332 -19.71 43.28 -23.10
CA GLU A 332 -21.04 42.94 -22.57
C GLU A 332 -21.51 41.52 -22.96
N ARG A 333 -21.42 41.18 -24.26
CA ARG A 333 -21.76 39.84 -24.74
C ARG A 333 -20.89 38.74 -24.13
N LEU A 334 -19.58 39.00 -24.00
CA LEU A 334 -18.64 38.05 -23.40
C LEU A 334 -18.95 37.88 -21.91
N ARG A 335 -19.22 38.97 -21.20
CA ARG A 335 -19.56 39.02 -19.78
C ARG A 335 -20.84 38.26 -19.47
N SER A 336 -21.92 38.47 -20.24
CA SER A 336 -23.16 37.70 -20.08
C SER A 336 -22.93 36.18 -20.24
N SER A 337 -22.06 35.78 -21.17
CA SER A 337 -21.66 34.38 -21.34
C SER A 337 -20.78 33.87 -20.18
N ILE A 338 -19.88 34.68 -19.64
CA ILE A 338 -19.10 34.37 -18.43
C ILE A 338 -20.02 34.15 -17.22
N PHE A 339 -21.01 35.01 -17.04
CA PHE A 339 -21.96 34.95 -15.93
C PHE A 339 -22.80 33.68 -16.00
N THR A 340 -23.32 33.37 -17.19
CA THR A 340 -24.06 32.13 -17.45
C THR A 340 -23.21 30.89 -17.15
N GLY A 341 -21.94 30.88 -17.60
CA GLY A 341 -21.03 29.77 -17.34
C GLY A 341 -20.66 29.63 -15.85
N THR A 342 -20.48 30.75 -15.15
CA THR A 342 -20.21 30.77 -13.70
C THR A 342 -21.42 30.26 -12.92
N ALA A 343 -22.63 30.67 -13.29
CA ALA A 343 -23.87 30.17 -12.68
C ALA A 343 -24.01 28.65 -12.86
N ALA A 344 -23.62 28.12 -14.03
CA ALA A 344 -23.59 26.68 -14.27
C ALA A 344 -22.58 25.93 -13.38
N GLN A 345 -21.43 26.54 -13.07
CA GLN A 345 -20.44 25.98 -12.13
C GLN A 345 -20.96 26.01 -10.68
N LEU A 346 -21.61 27.11 -10.30
CA LEU A 346 -22.09 27.32 -8.94
C LEU A 346 -23.44 26.67 -8.64
N ARG A 347 -24.13 26.10 -9.64
CA ARG A 347 -25.48 25.52 -9.51
C ARG A 347 -25.64 24.50 -8.36
N LEU A 348 -24.56 23.81 -7.98
CA LEU A 348 -24.59 22.84 -6.87
C LEU A 348 -24.98 23.52 -5.55
N TRP A 349 -24.59 24.78 -5.37
CA TRP A 349 -24.89 25.59 -4.19
C TRP A 349 -26.34 26.07 -4.11
N ALA A 350 -27.13 25.86 -5.17
CA ALA A 350 -28.57 26.11 -5.16
C ALA A 350 -29.38 24.97 -4.50
N ASP A 351 -28.78 23.78 -4.34
CA ASP A 351 -29.46 22.62 -3.75
C ASP A 351 -29.64 22.82 -2.24
N PRO A 352 -30.87 22.75 -1.68
CA PRO A 352 -31.11 23.00 -0.27
C PRO A 352 -30.33 22.10 0.70
N ALA A 353 -30.03 20.86 0.31
CA ALA A 353 -29.27 19.94 1.14
C ALA A 353 -27.78 20.34 1.17
N VAL A 354 -27.24 20.81 0.04
CA VAL A 354 -25.88 21.37 -0.03
C VAL A 354 -25.79 22.70 0.73
N GLN A 355 -26.81 23.55 0.63
CA GLN A 355 -26.90 24.78 1.41
C GLN A 355 -26.84 24.48 2.90
N TRP A 356 -27.66 23.53 3.37
CA TRP A 356 -27.60 23.10 4.77
C TRP A 356 -26.21 22.59 5.17
N LEU A 357 -25.58 21.75 4.34
CA LEU A 357 -24.24 21.21 4.59
C LEU A 357 -23.18 22.29 4.75
N THR A 358 -23.35 23.42 4.07
CA THR A 358 -22.30 24.44 3.93
C THR A 358 -22.66 25.80 4.48
N ALA A 359 -23.80 25.90 5.14
CA ALA A 359 -24.26 27.12 5.78
C ALA A 359 -23.31 27.60 6.88
N GLU A 360 -22.75 26.65 7.64
CA GLU A 360 -21.95 26.94 8.83
C GLU A 360 -20.81 25.92 8.99
N ARG A 361 -19.89 26.21 9.90
CA ARG A 361 -18.84 25.27 10.32
C ARG A 361 -19.17 24.73 11.71
N ASP A 362 -19.52 23.46 11.80
CA ASP A 362 -19.78 22.83 13.10
C ASP A 362 -18.47 22.55 13.85
N GLY A 363 -18.44 22.90 15.14
CA GLY A 363 -17.33 22.57 16.05
C GLY A 363 -16.12 23.51 15.96
N GLY A 364 -16.37 24.81 16.01
CA GLY A 364 -15.35 25.84 16.23
C GLY A 364 -14.72 25.71 17.63
N LYS A 365 -13.39 25.54 17.62
CA LYS A 365 -12.47 25.19 18.73
C LYS A 365 -12.48 23.72 19.15
#